data_AF-A0A327H427-F1
#
_entry.id   AF-A0A327H427-F1
#
_cell.length_a   1.000
_cell.length_b   1.000
_cell.length_c   1.000
_cell.angle_alpha   90.00
_cell.angle_beta   90.00
_cell.angle_gamma   90.00
#
_symmetry.space_group_name_H-M   'P 1'
#
loop_
_entity.id
_entity.type
_entity.pdbx_description
1 polymer ?
#
loop_
_entity_poly.entity_id
_entity_poly.type
_entity_poly.pdbx_seq_one_letter_code
_entity_poly.pdbx_strand_id
1 'polypeptide(L)'
;MDDAPLLALERATVLRGRLTVLEEFDFQLHPGERCTIIGPNGSGKSTLLRSLVGLLPLRTGTLFHGKQSIRDQDGRHAFRTESIGWCPQSAGTTPAATPLEHLQTTLQMHGAKMEDETLIEVLNHWGLDHRRHDRIAWLSGGLRRRLEVASAFIVAETSTSPVPVILDEPSEGLDEPGVEILLNKIQDAVNSGHSVIVATHDPRLISAAEETERVDANGMEILRSERNHTELTARMCEASNTYSGGMFRWNLRLDLREFSTPAARWLPGLIAFGILIGAGLEQADIPFLGKAALALSPAMISAMIRPSLMDRLSDREMGSIWATSLQGGLPFHVSFASMSVVPVILATIGIVMFLPTPDSLDAWIQTVLILGLLVDIPCAAGLIHHRFGQGRRPALMILLLTPFAWVLLTMCSVLDAIYLEAYAEAWTGIAVSYASVVGLFLLTWALAE
;
A
#
# COMPACT_ATOMS: atom_id res chain seq x y z
N MET A 1 3.00 4.56 -37.80
CA MET A 1 3.45 4.58 -36.39
C MET A 1 2.21 4.85 -35.59
N ASP A 2 1.82 3.90 -34.75
CA ASP A 2 0.48 3.76 -34.16
C ASP A 2 0.03 5.06 -33.46
N ASP A 3 -1.09 5.64 -33.92
CA ASP A 3 -1.84 6.72 -33.25
C ASP A 3 -2.57 6.19 -31.99
N ALA A 4 -1.98 5.20 -31.34
CA ALA A 4 -2.59 4.54 -30.19
C ALA A 4 -2.59 5.50 -29.00
N PRO A 5 -3.72 5.65 -28.30
CA PRO A 5 -3.78 6.45 -27.09
C PRO A 5 -2.87 5.84 -26.02
N LEU A 6 -2.21 6.71 -25.25
CA LEU A 6 -1.47 6.33 -24.06
C LEU A 6 -2.45 5.87 -22.98
N LEU A 7 -3.48 6.65 -22.68
CA LEU A 7 -4.59 6.24 -21.84
C LEU A 7 -5.90 6.35 -22.60
N ALA A 8 -6.76 5.34 -22.47
CA ALA A 8 -8.11 5.37 -23.01
C ALA A 8 -9.12 4.86 -21.98
N LEU A 9 -10.16 5.66 -21.76
CA LEU A 9 -11.33 5.29 -20.99
C LEU A 9 -12.49 5.17 -21.98
N GLU A 10 -13.06 3.97 -22.11
CA GLU A 10 -14.09 3.68 -23.11
C GLU A 10 -15.43 3.35 -22.43
N ARG A 11 -16.48 4.10 -22.80
CA ARG A 11 -17.87 3.96 -22.34
C ARG A 11 -18.01 3.79 -20.82
N ALA A 12 -17.22 4.56 -20.08
CA ALA A 12 -17.10 4.38 -18.65
C ALA A 12 -18.27 5.02 -17.89
N THR A 13 -18.94 4.21 -17.06
CA THR A 13 -19.91 4.72 -16.09
C THR A 13 -19.34 4.57 -14.69
N VAL A 14 -19.27 5.67 -13.94
CA VAL A 14 -18.68 5.70 -12.59
C VAL A 14 -19.67 6.26 -11.59
N LEU A 15 -19.88 5.48 -10.52
CA LEU A 15 -20.78 5.81 -9.42
C LEU A 15 -20.02 6.23 -8.16
N ARG A 16 -20.53 7.24 -7.46
CA ARG A 16 -20.15 7.58 -6.09
C ARG A 16 -21.34 7.36 -5.16
N GLY A 17 -21.34 6.22 -4.47
CA GLY A 17 -22.50 5.78 -3.70
C GLY A 17 -23.68 5.52 -4.65
N ARG A 18 -24.71 6.37 -4.58
CA ARG A 18 -25.89 6.29 -5.47
C ARG A 18 -25.86 7.28 -6.63
N LEU A 19 -24.89 8.21 -6.65
CA LEU A 19 -24.81 9.25 -7.67
C LEU A 19 -23.99 8.75 -8.87
N THR A 20 -24.53 8.88 -10.07
CA THR A 20 -23.77 8.74 -11.32
C THR A 20 -22.98 10.03 -11.55
N VAL A 21 -21.65 9.93 -11.61
CA VAL A 21 -20.76 11.08 -11.81
C VAL A 21 -20.24 11.11 -13.26
N LEU A 22 -19.95 9.94 -13.82
CA LEU A 22 -19.63 9.76 -15.23
C LEU A 22 -20.61 8.75 -15.81
N GLU A 23 -21.17 9.04 -16.98
CA GLU A 23 -22.15 8.21 -17.68
C GLU A 23 -21.69 8.03 -19.13
N GLU A 24 -21.44 6.78 -19.53
CA GLU A 24 -20.93 6.39 -20.86
C GLU A 24 -19.80 7.31 -21.38
N PHE A 25 -18.87 7.66 -20.49
CA PHE A 25 -17.84 8.67 -20.77
C PHE A 25 -16.67 8.06 -21.55
N ASP A 26 -16.29 8.71 -22.66
CA ASP A 26 -15.12 8.38 -23.46
C ASP A 26 -14.02 9.43 -23.28
N PHE A 27 -12.79 8.99 -23.08
CA PHE A 27 -11.63 9.88 -22.96
C PHE A 27 -10.37 9.21 -23.48
N GLN A 28 -9.58 9.96 -24.25
CA GLN A 28 -8.29 9.52 -24.74
C GLN A 28 -7.22 10.56 -24.43
N LEU A 29 -6.03 10.08 -24.06
CA LEU A 29 -4.82 10.87 -23.88
C LEU A 29 -3.73 10.26 -24.74
N HIS A 30 -3.08 11.07 -25.57
CA HIS A 30 -1.99 10.63 -26.44
C HIS A 30 -0.62 11.01 -25.86
N PRO A 31 0.47 10.32 -26.26
CA PRO A 31 1.84 10.70 -25.89
C PRO A 31 2.16 12.17 -26.25
N GLY A 32 2.85 12.88 -25.35
CA GLY A 32 3.22 14.29 -25.56
C GLY A 32 2.06 15.28 -25.53
N GLU A 33 0.89 14.87 -25.01
CA GLU A 33 -0.30 15.72 -24.90
C GLU A 33 -0.44 16.31 -23.49
N ARG A 34 -0.79 17.60 -23.41
CA ARG A 34 -1.24 18.23 -22.16
C ARG A 34 -2.76 18.41 -22.19
N CYS A 35 -3.41 17.96 -21.12
CA CYS A 35 -4.84 18.08 -20.91
C CYS A 35 -5.12 18.83 -19.61
N THR A 36 -5.88 19.92 -19.66
CA THR A 36 -6.29 20.70 -18.48
C THR A 36 -7.80 20.59 -18.30
N ILE A 37 -8.23 20.04 -17.16
CA ILE A 37 -9.63 19.81 -16.81
C ILE A 37 -10.08 20.90 -15.83
N ILE A 38 -11.05 21.69 -16.28
CA ILE A 38 -11.59 22.85 -15.57
C ILE A 38 -13.05 22.56 -15.24
N GLY A 39 -13.50 23.03 -14.09
CA GLY A 39 -14.90 22.89 -13.70
C GLY A 39 -15.13 23.25 -12.24
N PRO A 40 -16.37 23.55 -11.84
CA PRO A 40 -16.69 23.89 -10.47
C PRO A 40 -16.37 22.74 -9.51
N ASN A 41 -16.24 23.03 -8.22
CA ASN A 41 -16.11 22.00 -7.20
C ASN A 41 -17.33 21.07 -7.21
N GLY A 42 -17.08 19.76 -7.24
CA GLY A 42 -18.15 18.76 -7.36
C GLY A 42 -18.58 18.39 -8.79
N SER A 43 -18.01 18.99 -9.83
CA SER A 43 -18.26 18.62 -11.24
C SER A 43 -17.82 17.21 -11.63
N GLY A 44 -16.98 16.57 -10.82
CA GLY A 44 -16.51 15.20 -11.06
C GLY A 44 -15.06 15.08 -11.51
N LYS A 45 -14.28 16.18 -11.60
CA LYS A 45 -12.85 16.17 -11.99
C LYS A 45 -12.03 15.09 -11.28
N SER A 46 -12.04 15.12 -9.95
CA SER A 46 -11.31 14.18 -9.10
C SER A 46 -11.87 12.74 -9.15
N THR A 47 -13.09 12.55 -9.66
CA THR A 47 -13.66 11.22 -9.96
C THR A 47 -13.18 10.73 -11.32
N LEU A 48 -13.12 11.58 -12.33
CA LEU A 48 -12.51 11.28 -13.63
C LEU A 48 -11.03 10.91 -13.47
N LEU A 49 -10.24 11.75 -12.79
CA LEU A 49 -8.81 11.47 -12.58
C LEU A 49 -8.57 10.14 -11.85
N ARG A 50 -9.30 9.89 -10.75
CA ARG A 50 -9.21 8.61 -10.03
C ARG A 50 -9.68 7.41 -10.86
N SER A 51 -10.55 7.62 -11.84
CA SER A 51 -10.96 6.58 -12.79
C SER A 51 -9.84 6.33 -13.81
N LEU A 52 -9.18 7.37 -14.32
CA LEU A 52 -8.06 7.27 -15.27
C LEU A 52 -6.82 6.60 -14.67
N VAL A 53 -6.61 6.70 -13.36
CA VAL A 53 -5.55 5.94 -12.66
C VAL A 53 -6.00 4.57 -12.14
N GLY A 54 -7.23 4.14 -12.46
CA GLY A 54 -7.75 2.82 -12.12
C GLY A 54 -8.14 2.61 -10.64
N LEU A 55 -8.24 3.68 -9.84
CA LEU A 55 -8.56 3.59 -8.41
C LEU A 55 -10.05 3.36 -8.13
N LEU A 56 -10.92 3.75 -9.07
CA LEU A 56 -12.37 3.60 -8.92
C LEU A 56 -12.88 2.38 -9.68
N PRO A 57 -13.85 1.64 -9.10
CA PRO A 57 -14.56 0.62 -9.85
C PRO A 57 -15.40 1.27 -10.95
N LEU A 58 -15.34 0.68 -12.15
CA LEU A 58 -16.18 1.04 -13.28
C LEU A 58 -17.46 0.20 -13.21
N ARG A 59 -18.62 0.81 -13.42
CA ARG A 59 -19.89 0.07 -13.54
C ARG A 59 -20.05 -0.53 -14.94
N THR A 60 -19.62 0.21 -15.94
CA THR A 60 -19.53 -0.19 -17.36
C THR A 60 -18.23 0.38 -17.92
N GLY A 61 -17.78 -0.18 -19.04
CA GLY A 61 -16.62 0.33 -19.77
C GLY A 61 -15.30 -0.28 -19.32
N THR A 62 -14.21 0.24 -19.88
CA THR A 62 -12.87 -0.28 -19.64
C THR A 62 -11.83 0.85 -19.70
N LEU A 63 -10.83 0.77 -18.83
CA LEU A 63 -9.66 1.64 -18.81
C LEU A 63 -8.47 0.88 -19.41
N PHE A 64 -7.84 1.49 -20.39
CA PHE A 64 -6.64 1.01 -21.06
C PHE A 64 -5.45 1.93 -20.81
N HIS A 65 -4.26 1.32 -20.68
CA HIS A 65 -2.97 1.98 -20.79
C HIS A 65 -2.19 1.30 -21.91
N GLY A 66 -1.92 2.06 -22.97
CA GLY A 66 -1.54 1.53 -24.27
C GLY A 66 -2.56 0.50 -24.75
N LYS A 67 -2.09 -0.73 -25.01
CA LYS A 67 -2.93 -1.84 -25.49
C LYS A 67 -3.48 -2.72 -24.37
N GLN A 68 -3.16 -2.41 -23.11
CA GLN A 68 -3.49 -3.26 -21.97
C GLN A 68 -4.65 -2.69 -21.15
N SER A 69 -5.68 -3.51 -20.91
CA SER A 69 -6.77 -3.16 -19.98
C SER A 69 -6.23 -3.15 -18.55
N ILE A 70 -6.21 -1.99 -17.90
CA ILE A 70 -5.84 -1.85 -16.49
C ILE A 70 -7.03 -2.21 -15.60
N ARG A 71 -8.23 -1.80 -15.99
CA ARG A 71 -9.44 -1.98 -15.19
C ARG A 71 -10.70 -2.11 -16.03
N ASP A 72 -11.52 -3.10 -15.72
CA ASP A 72 -12.80 -3.36 -16.39
C ASP A 72 -14.01 -3.28 -15.43
N GLN A 73 -15.20 -3.40 -16.02
CA GLN A 73 -16.48 -3.45 -15.30
C GLN A 73 -16.64 -4.68 -14.39
N ASP A 74 -15.90 -5.76 -14.65
CA ASP A 74 -15.90 -6.98 -13.84
C ASP A 74 -14.99 -6.82 -12.59
N GLY A 75 -14.30 -5.67 -12.47
CA GLY A 75 -13.38 -5.39 -11.38
C GLY A 75 -12.03 -6.07 -11.54
N ARG A 76 -11.71 -6.60 -12.72
CA ARG A 76 -10.39 -7.16 -13.01
C ARG A 76 -9.35 -6.05 -13.02
N HIS A 77 -8.17 -6.41 -12.56
CA HIS A 77 -6.99 -5.56 -12.53
C HIS A 77 -5.89 -6.20 -13.36
N ALA A 78 -5.19 -5.42 -14.18
CA ALA A 78 -3.94 -5.87 -14.75
C ALA A 78 -2.95 -6.17 -13.62
N PHE A 79 -2.25 -7.31 -13.71
CA PHE A 79 -1.22 -7.67 -12.74
C PHE A 79 -0.01 -6.72 -12.78
N ARG A 80 0.13 -5.94 -13.86
CA ARG A 80 1.17 -4.93 -14.09
C ARG A 80 0.88 -4.21 -15.41
N THR A 81 0.80 -2.88 -15.43
CA THR A 81 0.97 -2.10 -16.67
C THR A 81 2.12 -1.11 -16.50
N GLU A 82 2.34 -0.29 -17.52
CA GLU A 82 3.34 0.78 -17.53
C GLU A 82 3.06 1.82 -16.43
N SER A 83 4.10 2.59 -16.09
CA SER A 83 4.10 3.56 -14.99
C SER A 83 3.08 4.68 -15.18
N ILE A 84 2.47 5.16 -14.08
CA ILE A 84 1.58 6.33 -14.07
C ILE A 84 2.02 7.26 -12.93
N GLY A 85 2.35 8.50 -13.25
CA GLY A 85 2.59 9.53 -12.25
C GLY A 85 1.26 10.00 -11.67
N TRP A 86 1.06 9.90 -10.35
CA TRP A 86 -0.19 10.28 -9.71
C TRP A 86 0.05 11.24 -8.54
N CYS A 87 -0.59 12.41 -8.58
CA CYS A 87 -0.64 13.37 -7.48
C CYS A 87 -2.09 13.60 -7.05
N PRO A 88 -2.55 13.01 -5.93
CA PRO A 88 -3.90 13.23 -5.42
C PRO A 88 -4.09 14.66 -4.90
N GLN A 89 -5.34 15.10 -4.71
CA GLN A 89 -5.67 16.43 -4.18
C GLN A 89 -5.08 16.68 -2.79
N SER A 90 -4.99 15.65 -1.95
CA SER A 90 -4.43 15.76 -0.61
C SER A 90 -3.80 14.44 -0.15
N ALA A 91 -2.92 14.51 0.84
CA ALA A 91 -2.39 13.35 1.56
C ALA A 91 -1.69 12.29 0.67
N GLY A 92 -0.95 12.75 -0.34
CA GLY A 92 -0.15 11.89 -1.22
C GLY A 92 1.20 11.45 -0.62
N THR A 93 1.41 11.58 0.69
CA THR A 93 2.70 11.33 1.33
C THR A 93 2.55 10.51 2.60
N THR A 94 3.66 9.90 3.03
CA THR A 94 3.71 9.17 4.30
C THR A 94 4.30 10.06 5.39
N PRO A 95 3.54 10.51 6.40
CA PRO A 95 4.00 11.53 7.35
C PRO A 95 5.29 11.19 8.10
N ALA A 96 5.56 9.93 8.41
CA ALA A 96 6.78 9.51 9.09
C ALA A 96 8.00 9.29 8.20
N ALA A 97 7.83 9.22 6.88
CA ALA A 97 8.94 9.18 5.94
C ALA A 97 9.62 10.56 5.87
N THR A 98 10.87 10.59 5.39
CA THR A 98 11.52 11.83 4.96
C THR A 98 11.27 12.09 3.47
N PRO A 99 11.44 13.33 2.95
CA PRO A 99 11.33 13.61 1.52
C PRO A 99 12.21 12.70 0.65
N LEU A 100 13.47 12.49 1.04
CA LEU A 100 14.39 11.62 0.33
C LEU A 100 13.88 10.17 0.31
N GLU A 101 13.47 9.65 1.46
CA GLU A 101 12.94 8.29 1.57
C GLU A 101 11.66 8.10 0.76
N HIS A 102 10.82 9.13 0.70
CA HIS A 102 9.58 9.10 -0.06
C HIS A 102 9.85 8.97 -1.56
N LEU A 103 10.74 9.81 -2.12
CA LEU A 103 11.13 9.70 -3.53
C LEU A 103 11.81 8.36 -3.86
N GLN A 104 12.73 7.90 -3.00
CA GLN A 104 13.35 6.58 -3.15
C GLN A 104 12.30 5.46 -3.21
N THR A 105 11.30 5.51 -2.33
CA THR A 105 10.25 4.48 -2.27
C THR A 105 9.36 4.56 -3.50
N THR A 106 8.95 5.76 -3.92
CA THR A 106 8.15 5.97 -5.14
C THR A 106 8.83 5.35 -6.37
N LEU A 107 10.14 5.54 -6.54
CA LEU A 107 10.89 4.94 -7.66
C LEU A 107 10.96 3.42 -7.56
N GLN A 108 11.28 2.89 -6.38
CA GLN A 108 11.37 1.43 -6.17
C GLN A 108 10.06 0.72 -6.51
N MET A 109 8.93 1.37 -6.28
CA MET A 109 7.60 0.85 -6.62
C MET A 109 7.32 0.87 -8.12
N HIS A 110 7.93 1.79 -8.87
CA HIS A 110 7.90 1.83 -10.33
C HIS A 110 9.03 1.01 -10.97
N GLY A 111 9.74 0.18 -10.19
CA GLY A 111 10.83 -0.66 -10.69
C GLY A 111 12.08 0.13 -11.10
N ALA A 112 12.24 1.35 -10.59
CA ALA A 112 13.39 2.22 -10.84
C ALA A 112 14.18 2.46 -9.55
N LYS A 113 15.46 2.80 -9.71
CA LYS A 113 16.31 3.26 -8.62
C LYS A 113 17.24 4.35 -9.16
N MET A 114 17.42 5.39 -8.36
CA MET A 114 18.39 6.46 -8.60
C MET A 114 19.36 6.57 -7.43
N GLU A 115 20.53 7.14 -7.72
CA GLU A 115 21.50 7.53 -6.70
C GLU A 115 20.96 8.67 -5.84
N ASP A 116 21.42 8.73 -4.59
CA ASP A 116 20.92 9.72 -3.62
C ASP A 116 21.28 11.15 -4.07
N GLU A 117 22.42 11.34 -4.73
CA GLU A 117 22.85 12.60 -5.31
C GLU A 117 21.83 13.13 -6.34
N THR A 118 21.34 12.28 -7.25
CA THR A 118 20.32 12.68 -8.24
C THR A 118 18.98 12.99 -7.57
N LEU A 119 18.62 12.26 -6.52
CA LEU A 119 17.41 12.56 -5.75
C LEU A 119 17.52 13.89 -4.99
N ILE A 120 18.72 14.20 -4.48
CA ILE A 120 19.02 15.49 -3.84
C ILE A 120 18.89 16.62 -4.86
N GLU A 121 19.31 16.44 -6.11
CA GLU A 121 19.08 17.44 -7.18
C GLU A 121 17.59 17.68 -7.44
N VAL A 122 16.78 16.61 -7.49
CA VAL A 122 15.33 16.73 -7.63
C VAL A 122 14.75 17.50 -6.45
N LEU A 123 15.13 17.15 -5.21
CA LEU A 123 14.69 17.87 -4.02
C LEU A 123 15.14 19.33 -4.03
N ASN A 124 16.36 19.62 -4.47
CA ASN A 124 16.88 20.97 -4.56
C ASN A 124 16.08 21.82 -5.56
N HIS A 125 15.75 21.25 -6.73
CA HIS A 125 14.91 21.92 -7.73
C HIS A 125 13.53 22.29 -7.20
N TRP A 126 12.94 21.44 -6.34
CA TRP A 126 11.66 21.73 -5.66
C TRP A 126 11.82 22.57 -4.37
N GLY A 127 13.05 22.97 -4.01
CA GLY A 127 13.34 23.75 -2.79
C GLY A 127 13.18 22.95 -1.50
N LEU A 128 13.32 21.62 -1.55
CA LEU A 128 13.13 20.69 -0.43
C LEU A 128 14.43 20.16 0.18
N ASP A 129 15.59 20.43 -0.43
CA ASP A 129 16.89 19.87 0.01
C ASP A 129 17.19 20.16 1.49
N HIS A 130 16.95 21.40 1.93
CA HIS A 130 17.16 21.84 3.31
C HIS A 130 16.31 21.10 4.37
N ARG A 131 15.28 20.35 3.96
CA ARG A 131 14.39 19.54 4.83
C ARG A 131 14.38 18.06 4.42
N ARG A 132 15.33 17.60 3.60
CA ARG A 132 15.34 16.23 3.03
C ARG A 132 15.36 15.11 4.07
N HIS A 133 15.80 15.40 5.29
CA HIS A 133 15.86 14.47 6.43
C HIS A 133 14.80 14.73 7.50
N ASP A 134 13.97 15.76 7.34
CA ASP A 134 12.86 16.02 8.25
C ASP A 134 11.73 15.02 8.01
N ARG A 135 10.93 14.76 9.04
CA ARG A 135 9.69 14.03 8.86
C ARG A 135 8.73 14.86 8.01
N ILE A 136 8.07 14.23 7.03
CA ILE A 136 7.07 14.90 6.20
C ILE A 136 5.93 15.51 7.05
N ALA A 137 5.65 14.91 8.21
CA ALA A 137 4.73 15.44 9.22
C ALA A 137 5.08 16.88 9.69
N TRP A 138 6.35 17.28 9.62
CA TRP A 138 6.85 18.58 10.07
C TRP A 138 7.08 19.59 8.94
N LEU A 139 6.79 19.21 7.70
CA LEU A 139 6.79 20.13 6.57
C LEU A 139 5.56 21.04 6.64
N SER A 140 5.71 22.27 6.15
CA SER A 140 4.55 23.12 5.87
C SER A 140 3.68 22.50 4.78
N GLY A 141 2.41 22.91 4.70
CA GLY A 141 1.49 22.41 3.67
C GLY A 141 2.04 22.58 2.25
N GLY A 142 2.62 23.74 1.94
CA GLY A 142 3.23 24.00 0.63
C GLY A 142 4.45 23.13 0.34
N LEU A 143 5.36 22.91 1.32
CA LEU A 143 6.51 22.03 1.13
C LEU A 143 6.07 20.57 0.93
N ARG A 144 5.05 20.11 1.67
CA ARG A 144 4.46 18.80 1.45
C ARG A 144 3.85 18.69 0.05
N ARG A 145 3.15 19.73 -0.41
CA ARG A 145 2.56 19.76 -1.75
C ARG A 145 3.62 19.66 -2.85
N ARG A 146 4.72 20.41 -2.72
CA ARG A 146 5.87 20.32 -3.65
C ARG A 146 6.41 18.89 -3.72
N LEU A 147 6.51 18.19 -2.59
CA LEU A 147 6.96 16.79 -2.55
C LEU A 147 5.96 15.85 -3.25
N GLU A 148 4.66 16.01 -3.01
CA GLU A 148 3.60 15.19 -3.65
C GLU A 148 3.66 15.34 -5.17
N VAL A 149 3.81 16.56 -5.67
CA VAL A 149 3.90 16.84 -7.09
C VAL A 149 5.22 16.34 -7.68
N ALA A 150 6.34 16.57 -7.00
CA ALA A 150 7.65 16.04 -7.39
C ALA A 150 7.64 14.51 -7.53
N SER A 151 6.92 13.82 -6.64
CA SER A 151 6.79 12.37 -6.64
C SER A 151 6.02 11.85 -7.85
N ALA A 152 5.09 12.63 -8.43
CA ALA A 152 4.41 12.25 -9.67
C ALA A 152 5.32 12.45 -10.89
N PHE A 153 6.07 13.55 -10.95
CA PHE A 153 6.98 13.84 -12.07
C PHE A 153 8.20 12.93 -12.12
N ILE A 154 8.74 12.52 -10.96
CA ILE A 154 9.92 11.64 -10.93
C ILE A 154 9.67 10.30 -11.61
N VAL A 155 8.42 9.84 -11.63
CA VAL A 155 8.01 8.62 -12.36
C VAL A 155 8.19 8.80 -13.87
N ALA A 156 7.80 9.96 -14.41
CA ALA A 156 8.01 10.28 -15.81
C ALA A 156 9.50 10.50 -16.12
N GLU A 157 10.21 11.29 -15.31
CA GLU A 157 11.64 11.60 -15.53
C GLU A 157 12.55 10.36 -15.54
N THR A 158 12.12 9.24 -14.96
CA THR A 158 12.87 7.98 -14.93
C THR A 158 12.42 6.94 -15.96
N SER A 159 11.35 7.22 -16.70
CA SER A 159 10.76 6.26 -17.63
C SER A 159 11.30 6.45 -19.05
N THR A 160 11.64 5.34 -19.70
CA THR A 160 12.10 5.32 -21.11
C THR A 160 10.96 5.25 -22.13
N SER A 161 9.72 5.23 -21.66
CA SER A 161 8.49 5.24 -22.46
C SER A 161 7.60 6.42 -22.04
N PRO A 162 6.66 6.86 -22.90
CA PRO A 162 5.69 7.87 -22.51
C PRO A 162 4.92 7.45 -21.27
N VAL A 163 4.74 8.38 -20.32
CA VAL A 163 4.05 8.13 -19.05
C VAL A 163 2.99 9.21 -18.87
N PRO A 164 1.76 8.85 -18.49
CA PRO A 164 0.77 9.82 -18.08
C PRO A 164 1.07 10.31 -16.65
N VAL A 165 1.24 11.62 -16.49
CA VAL A 165 1.35 12.30 -15.19
C VAL A 165 0.02 12.99 -14.91
N ILE A 166 -0.70 12.52 -13.89
CA ILE A 166 -2.05 12.96 -13.56
C ILE A 166 -2.03 13.69 -12.22
N LEU A 167 -2.48 14.95 -12.23
CA LEU A 167 -2.38 15.88 -11.11
C LEU A 167 -3.76 16.45 -10.75
N ASP A 168 -4.22 16.24 -9.52
CA ASP A 168 -5.49 16.74 -9.00
C ASP A 168 -5.23 17.97 -8.10
N GLU A 169 -5.58 19.18 -8.57
CA GLU A 169 -5.35 20.48 -7.92
C GLU A 169 -3.88 20.75 -7.50
N PRO A 170 -2.88 20.59 -8.39
CA PRO A 170 -1.46 20.62 -8.02
C PRO A 170 -0.96 21.95 -7.44
N SER A 171 -1.59 23.08 -7.76
CA SER A 171 -1.19 24.40 -7.23
C SER A 171 -1.73 24.71 -5.83
N GLU A 172 -2.64 23.90 -5.29
CA GLU A 172 -3.26 24.17 -3.99
C GLU A 172 -2.20 24.16 -2.87
N GLY A 173 -2.02 25.31 -2.21
CA GLY A 173 -1.00 25.48 -1.16
C GLY A 173 0.42 25.81 -1.66
N LEU A 174 0.62 25.96 -2.97
CA LEU A 174 1.87 26.48 -3.54
C LEU A 174 1.87 28.01 -3.57
N ASP A 175 3.01 28.59 -3.18
CA ASP A 175 3.38 29.98 -3.41
C ASP A 175 3.77 30.22 -4.87
N GLU A 176 3.94 31.48 -5.26
CA GLU A 176 4.24 31.86 -6.66
C GLU A 176 5.47 31.12 -7.24
N PRO A 177 6.62 31.04 -6.55
CA PRO A 177 7.76 30.27 -7.04
C PRO A 177 7.45 28.77 -7.18
N GLY A 178 6.61 28.22 -6.30
CA GLY A 178 6.17 26.82 -6.39
C GLY A 178 5.32 26.55 -7.63
N VAL A 179 4.46 27.50 -8.01
CA VAL A 179 3.64 27.41 -9.23
C VAL A 179 4.49 27.58 -10.49
N GLU A 180 5.49 28.47 -10.48
CA GLU A 180 6.45 28.59 -11.58
C GLU A 180 7.23 27.28 -11.80
N ILE A 181 7.73 26.65 -10.74
CA ILE A 181 8.39 25.34 -10.82
C ILE A 181 7.44 24.28 -11.40
N LEU A 182 6.18 24.27 -10.94
CA LEU A 182 5.15 23.36 -11.45
C LEU A 182 4.92 23.54 -12.96
N LEU A 183 4.72 24.78 -13.42
CA LEU A 183 4.49 25.08 -14.83
C LEU A 183 5.67 24.63 -15.71
N ASN A 184 6.89 24.94 -15.27
CA ASN A 184 8.10 24.49 -15.96
C ASN A 184 8.16 22.96 -16.03
N LYS A 185 7.84 22.26 -14.93
CA LYS A 185 7.83 20.79 -14.90
C LYS A 185 6.76 20.16 -15.78
N ILE A 186 5.58 20.76 -15.87
CA ILE A 186 4.54 20.35 -16.82
C ILE A 186 5.08 20.46 -18.25
N GLN A 187 5.69 21.59 -18.59
CA GLN A 187 6.22 21.83 -19.93
C GLN A 187 7.38 20.89 -20.26
N ASP A 188 8.32 20.69 -19.33
CA ASP A 188 9.46 19.79 -19.49
C ASP A 188 9.01 18.34 -19.72
N ALA A 189 7.99 17.88 -18.99
CA ALA A 189 7.44 16.53 -19.15
C ALA A 189 6.82 16.33 -20.53
N VAL A 190 6.01 17.30 -20.99
CA VAL A 190 5.38 17.28 -22.33
C VAL A 190 6.43 17.34 -23.43
N ASN A 191 7.42 18.23 -23.30
CA ASN A 191 8.53 18.36 -24.24
C ASN A 191 9.39 17.10 -24.30
N SER A 192 9.43 16.31 -23.22
CA SER A 192 10.13 15.02 -23.16
C SER A 192 9.27 13.85 -23.67
N GLY A 193 8.09 14.10 -24.25
CA GLY A 193 7.22 13.08 -24.83
C GLY A 193 6.27 12.38 -23.83
N HIS A 194 6.25 12.80 -22.56
CA HIS A 194 5.26 12.35 -21.58
C HIS A 194 3.95 13.14 -21.73
N SER A 195 2.87 12.64 -21.13
CA SER A 195 1.57 13.31 -21.20
C SER A 195 1.17 13.79 -19.82
N VAL A 196 0.53 14.95 -19.73
CA VAL A 196 0.17 15.54 -18.43
C VAL A 196 -1.32 15.87 -18.40
N ILE A 197 -2.02 15.37 -17.38
CA ILE A 197 -3.39 15.78 -17.07
C ILE A 197 -3.39 16.60 -15.78
N VAL A 198 -3.93 17.82 -15.84
CA VAL A 198 -4.11 18.68 -14.66
C VAL A 198 -5.59 18.97 -14.48
N ALA A 199 -6.17 18.56 -13.34
CA ALA A 199 -7.45 19.11 -12.90
C ALA A 199 -7.20 20.34 -12.02
N THR A 200 -7.76 21.49 -12.39
CA THR A 200 -7.58 22.71 -11.59
C THR A 200 -8.69 23.73 -11.81
N HIS A 201 -8.79 24.66 -10.86
CA HIS A 201 -9.54 25.91 -10.98
C HIS A 201 -8.63 27.16 -10.86
N ASP A 202 -7.31 26.98 -10.78
CA ASP A 202 -6.34 28.07 -10.61
C ASP A 202 -6.12 28.81 -11.94
N PRO A 203 -6.41 30.13 -12.00
CA PRO A 203 -6.24 30.92 -13.21
C PRO A 203 -4.82 30.86 -13.79
N ARG A 204 -3.79 30.71 -12.97
CA ARG A 204 -2.38 30.68 -13.43
C ARG A 204 -2.09 29.45 -14.29
N LEU A 205 -2.59 28.29 -13.86
CA LEU A 205 -2.47 27.03 -14.60
C LEU A 205 -3.34 27.04 -15.86
N ILE A 206 -4.54 27.62 -15.77
CA ILE A 206 -5.48 27.76 -16.88
C ILE A 206 -4.91 28.68 -17.96
N SER A 207 -4.35 29.83 -17.59
CA SER A 207 -3.75 30.78 -18.55
C SER A 207 -2.51 30.21 -19.24
N ALA A 208 -1.82 29.29 -18.58
CA ALA A 208 -0.66 28.61 -19.13
C ALA A 208 -1.03 27.37 -19.95
N ALA A 209 -2.31 26.96 -19.99
CA ALA A 209 -2.75 25.88 -20.86
C ALA A 209 -2.80 26.40 -22.30
N GLU A 210 -2.08 25.74 -23.20
CA GLU A 210 -2.20 25.99 -24.63
C GLU A 210 -3.54 25.43 -25.10
N GLU A 211 -4.48 26.30 -25.45
CA GLU A 211 -5.82 25.92 -25.88
C GLU A 211 -5.86 25.69 -27.39
N THR A 212 -5.97 24.43 -27.81
CA THR A 212 -6.25 24.06 -29.21
C THR A 212 -7.64 23.48 -29.40
N GLU A 213 -8.16 22.78 -28.39
CA GLU A 213 -9.50 22.20 -28.41
C GLU A 213 -10.15 22.30 -27.02
N ARG A 214 -11.44 22.66 -27.00
CA ARG A 214 -12.28 22.77 -25.80
C ARG A 214 -13.46 21.82 -25.91
N VAL A 215 -13.54 20.85 -25.00
CA VAL A 215 -14.63 19.86 -24.95
C VAL A 215 -15.42 20.04 -23.65
N ASP A 216 -16.73 20.25 -23.74
CA ASP A 216 -17.63 20.19 -22.58
C ASP A 216 -18.06 18.73 -22.35
N ALA A 217 -17.80 18.24 -21.15
CA ALA A 217 -17.95 16.85 -20.78
C ALA A 217 -18.58 16.77 -19.39
N ASN A 218 -19.92 16.69 -19.32
CA ASN A 218 -20.69 16.64 -18.07
C ASN A 218 -20.46 17.85 -17.13
N GLY A 219 -20.34 19.07 -17.68
CA GLY A 219 -20.10 20.28 -16.91
C GLY A 219 -18.64 20.45 -16.46
N MET A 220 -17.74 19.65 -17.04
CA MET A 220 -16.30 19.86 -17.02
C MET A 220 -15.84 20.33 -18.40
N GLU A 221 -14.92 21.26 -18.42
CA GLU A 221 -14.28 21.75 -19.63
C GLU A 221 -12.88 21.13 -19.74
N ILE A 222 -12.57 20.55 -20.89
CA ILE A 222 -11.28 19.91 -21.15
C ILE A 222 -10.56 20.72 -22.21
N LEU A 223 -9.45 21.35 -21.83
CA LEU A 223 -8.53 22.06 -22.71
C LEU A 223 -7.39 21.13 -23.13
N ARG A 224 -7.14 20.99 -24.43
CA ARG A 224 -6.06 20.16 -24.98
C ARG A 224 -5.01 21.02 -25.70
N SER A 225 -3.74 20.64 -25.56
CA SER A 225 -2.61 21.22 -26.33
C SER A 225 -2.33 20.44 -27.61
N GLU A 226 -1.52 21.02 -28.52
CA GLU A 226 -0.95 20.25 -29.62
C GLU A 226 -0.02 19.15 -29.10
N ARG A 227 0.15 18.11 -29.92
CA ARG A 227 0.97 16.94 -29.61
C ARG A 227 2.43 17.25 -29.93
N ASN A 228 3.31 17.21 -28.91
CA ASN A 228 4.74 17.32 -29.12
C ASN A 228 5.37 15.94 -29.33
N HIS A 229 5.79 15.66 -30.57
CA HIS A 229 6.54 14.45 -30.92
C HIS A 229 8.05 14.68 -30.75
N THR A 230 8.52 14.65 -29.51
CA THR A 230 9.96 14.73 -29.20
C THR A 230 10.51 13.36 -28.80
N GLU A 231 11.83 13.15 -29.01
CA GLU A 231 12.53 11.99 -28.46
C GLU A 231 12.49 12.02 -26.92
N LEU A 232 12.15 10.87 -26.31
CA LEU A 232 12.08 10.73 -24.86
C LEU A 232 13.44 10.96 -24.23
N THR A 233 13.49 11.90 -23.29
CA THR A 233 14.70 12.18 -22.50
C THR A 233 14.51 11.65 -21.08
N ALA A 234 15.04 10.46 -20.81
CA ALA A 234 14.98 9.84 -19.50
C ALA A 234 16.27 10.09 -18.70
N ARG A 235 16.14 10.34 -17.40
CA ARG A 235 17.29 10.28 -16.47
C ARG A 235 17.81 8.85 -16.42
N MET A 236 19.14 8.70 -16.43
CA MET A 236 19.78 7.38 -16.25
C MET A 236 19.36 6.79 -14.90
N CYS A 237 18.70 5.64 -14.94
CA CYS A 237 18.25 4.91 -13.77
C CYS A 237 18.67 3.44 -13.84
N GLU A 238 18.95 2.85 -12.70
CA GLU A 238 19.12 1.40 -12.59
C GLU A 238 17.74 0.74 -12.57
N ALA A 239 17.54 -0.29 -13.40
CA ALA A 239 16.37 -1.14 -13.29
C ALA A 239 16.39 -1.86 -11.92
N SER A 240 15.32 -1.73 -11.16
CA SER A 240 15.16 -2.38 -9.86
C SER A 240 14.16 -3.53 -9.98
N ASN A 241 14.66 -4.76 -9.89
CA ASN A 241 13.81 -5.97 -9.87
C ASN A 241 13.17 -6.25 -8.49
N THR A 242 13.44 -5.44 -7.47
CA THR A 242 13.16 -5.79 -6.07
C THR A 242 12.16 -4.82 -5.41
N TYR A 243 10.99 -4.61 -6.03
CA TYR A 243 9.91 -3.79 -5.46
C TYR A 243 9.47 -4.31 -4.07
N SER A 244 9.37 -5.63 -3.92
CA SER A 244 8.96 -6.29 -2.68
C SER A 244 9.93 -6.04 -1.53
N GLY A 245 11.24 -6.15 -1.81
CA GLY A 245 12.29 -5.85 -0.85
C GLY A 245 12.36 -4.36 -0.49
N GLY A 246 12.16 -3.47 -1.47
CA GLY A 246 12.10 -2.02 -1.23
C GLY A 246 10.97 -1.64 -0.28
N MET A 247 9.76 -2.14 -0.57
CA MET A 247 8.57 -1.86 0.22
C MET A 247 8.61 -2.49 1.62
N PHE A 248 9.17 -3.70 1.72
CA PHE A 248 9.46 -4.34 3.00
C PHE A 248 10.37 -3.48 3.88
N ARG A 249 11.49 -3.01 3.32
CA ARG A 249 12.47 -2.16 4.03
C ARG A 249 11.87 -0.81 4.38
N TRP A 250 11.02 -0.25 3.53
CA TRP A 250 10.26 0.96 3.82
C TRP A 250 9.33 0.75 5.02
N ASN A 251 8.49 -0.28 4.99
CA ASN A 251 7.53 -0.54 6.07
C ASN A 251 8.24 -0.80 7.40
N LEU A 252 9.29 -1.64 7.40
CA LEU A 252 10.08 -1.92 8.61
C LEU A 252 10.70 -0.65 9.20
N ARG A 253 11.27 0.23 8.36
CA ARG A 253 11.84 1.51 8.81
C ARG A 253 10.79 2.41 9.46
N LEU A 254 9.59 2.49 8.88
CA LEU A 254 8.51 3.29 9.44
C LEU A 254 7.99 2.73 10.76
N ASP A 255 7.80 1.41 10.84
CA ASP A 255 7.39 0.72 12.06
C ASP A 255 8.39 0.97 13.20
N LEU A 256 9.70 0.94 12.91
CA LEU A 256 10.74 1.29 13.88
C LEU A 256 10.74 2.78 14.29
N ARG A 257 10.36 3.70 13.39
CA ARG A 257 10.41 5.15 13.64
C ARG A 257 9.19 5.69 14.37
N GLU A 258 8.00 5.20 14.05
CA GLU A 258 6.75 5.65 14.69
C GLU A 258 6.51 4.93 16.01
N PHE A 259 6.92 3.67 16.13
CA PHE A 259 6.73 2.77 17.28
C PHE A 259 5.27 2.56 17.71
N SER A 260 4.36 3.50 17.46
CA SER A 260 2.92 3.46 17.78
C SER A 260 2.20 2.29 17.11
N THR A 261 2.63 1.94 15.90
CA THR A 261 1.97 0.93 15.08
C THR A 261 2.36 -0.50 15.48
N PRO A 262 3.65 -0.82 15.71
CA PRO A 262 4.03 -2.04 16.43
C PRO A 262 3.57 -2.06 17.88
N ALA A 263 3.51 -0.90 18.56
CA ALA A 263 3.04 -0.81 19.95
C ALA A 263 1.60 -1.29 20.11
N ALA A 264 0.73 -1.08 19.12
CA ALA A 264 -0.63 -1.63 19.13
C ALA A 264 -0.65 -3.16 19.27
N ARG A 265 0.40 -3.86 18.82
CA ARG A 265 0.55 -5.32 18.94
C ARG A 265 1.36 -5.74 20.15
N TRP A 266 2.39 -4.97 20.52
CA TRP A 266 3.17 -5.22 21.73
C TRP A 266 2.34 -5.02 22.99
N LEU A 267 1.58 -3.94 23.07
CA LEU A 267 0.95 -3.49 24.31
C LEU A 267 -0.05 -4.51 24.87
N PRO A 268 -1.01 -5.07 24.10
CA PRO A 268 -1.93 -6.08 24.64
C PRO A 268 -1.22 -7.36 25.07
N GLY A 269 -0.17 -7.78 24.34
CA GLY A 269 0.66 -8.93 24.72
C GLY A 269 1.45 -8.67 26.01
N LEU A 270 2.10 -7.51 26.14
CA LEU A 270 2.84 -7.14 27.34
C LEU A 270 1.91 -6.94 28.56
N ILE A 271 0.72 -6.39 28.37
CA ILE A 271 -0.30 -6.30 29.43
C ILE A 271 -0.74 -7.70 29.86
N ALA A 272 -1.02 -8.59 28.91
CA ALA A 272 -1.35 -9.99 29.22
C ALA A 272 -0.22 -10.63 30.04
N PHE A 273 1.04 -10.50 29.62
CA PHE A 273 2.18 -10.97 30.41
C PHE A 273 2.24 -10.37 31.81
N GLY A 274 2.11 -9.06 31.95
CA GLY A 274 2.14 -8.37 33.23
C GLY A 274 1.05 -8.87 34.19
N ILE A 275 -0.15 -9.15 33.66
CA ILE A 275 -1.26 -9.73 34.44
C ILE A 275 -0.93 -11.17 34.86
N LEU A 276 -0.41 -12.00 33.96
CA LEU A 276 -0.07 -13.40 34.24
C LEU A 276 1.03 -13.52 35.31
N ILE A 277 2.09 -12.72 35.18
CA ILE A 277 3.21 -12.68 36.13
C ILE A 277 2.74 -12.07 37.46
N GLY A 278 2.01 -10.97 37.43
CA GLY A 278 1.48 -10.31 38.62
C GLY A 278 0.50 -11.18 39.42
N ALA A 279 -0.22 -12.08 38.74
CA ALA A 279 -1.07 -13.09 39.36
C ALA A 279 -0.30 -14.31 39.90
N GLY A 280 1.01 -14.40 39.68
CA GLY A 280 1.84 -15.52 40.14
C GLY A 280 1.55 -16.85 39.44
N LEU A 281 0.95 -16.81 38.24
CA LEU A 281 0.48 -18.02 37.56
C LEU A 281 1.61 -18.93 37.05
N GLU A 282 2.83 -18.42 36.97
CA GLU A 282 4.03 -19.21 36.66
C GLU A 282 4.26 -20.33 37.71
N GLN A 283 4.07 -19.98 38.98
CA GLN A 283 4.28 -20.87 40.12
C GLN A 283 3.00 -21.58 40.58
N ALA A 284 1.87 -21.28 39.93
CA ALA A 284 0.59 -21.90 40.27
C ALA A 284 0.57 -23.38 39.89
N ASP A 285 -0.09 -24.17 40.75
CA ASP A 285 -0.33 -25.60 40.53
C ASP A 285 -1.50 -25.80 39.58
N ILE A 286 -1.23 -25.60 38.28
CA ILE A 286 -2.19 -25.70 37.18
C ILE A 286 -1.72 -26.83 36.26
N PRO A 287 -2.64 -27.62 35.66
CA PRO A 287 -2.28 -28.60 34.64
C PRO A 287 -1.39 -28.01 33.54
N PHE A 288 -0.46 -28.80 33.01
CA PHE A 288 0.50 -28.34 32.01
C PHE A 288 -0.18 -27.72 30.79
N LEU A 289 -1.26 -28.34 30.28
CA LEU A 289 -2.10 -27.75 29.23
C LEU A 289 -2.56 -26.31 29.54
N GLY A 290 -2.90 -26.03 30.80
CA GLY A 290 -3.23 -24.69 31.27
C GLY A 290 -2.03 -23.75 31.21
N LYS A 291 -0.85 -24.19 31.66
CA LYS A 291 0.40 -23.40 31.55
C LYS A 291 0.77 -23.12 30.10
N ALA A 292 0.60 -24.08 29.19
CA ALA A 292 0.80 -23.90 27.76
C ALA A 292 -0.15 -22.85 27.17
N ALA A 293 -1.43 -22.87 27.57
CA ALA A 293 -2.39 -21.84 27.17
C ALA A 293 -2.00 -20.44 27.68
N LEU A 294 -1.55 -20.34 28.92
CA LEU A 294 -1.07 -19.07 29.48
C LEU A 294 0.17 -18.57 28.73
N ALA A 295 1.12 -19.46 28.43
CA ALA A 295 2.36 -19.17 27.70
C ALA A 295 2.10 -18.60 26.29
N LEU A 296 1.16 -19.18 25.56
CA LEU A 296 0.86 -18.79 24.17
C LEU A 296 -0.15 -17.62 24.07
N SER A 297 -0.93 -17.36 25.11
CA SER A 297 -2.01 -16.36 25.07
C SER A 297 -1.55 -14.94 24.66
N PRO A 298 -0.40 -14.38 25.13
CA PRO A 298 0.01 -13.03 24.75
C PRO A 298 0.39 -12.92 23.27
N ALA A 299 1.04 -13.95 22.75
CA ALA A 299 1.37 -14.06 21.34
C ALA A 299 0.11 -14.12 20.47
N MET A 300 -0.88 -14.91 20.91
CA MET A 300 -2.14 -15.06 20.19
C MET A 300 -2.95 -13.76 20.14
N ILE A 301 -3.06 -13.07 21.28
CA ILE A 301 -3.70 -11.76 21.36
C ILE A 301 -3.03 -10.77 20.42
N SER A 302 -1.68 -10.75 20.41
CA SER A 302 -0.90 -9.89 19.52
C SER A 302 -1.13 -10.20 18.03
N ALA A 303 -1.20 -11.50 17.68
CA ALA A 303 -1.38 -11.96 16.30
C ALA A 303 -2.74 -11.56 15.69
N MET A 304 -3.79 -11.44 16.50
CA MET A 304 -5.15 -11.11 16.04
C MET A 304 -5.33 -9.62 15.71
N ILE A 305 -4.43 -8.76 16.19
CA ILE A 305 -4.51 -7.31 16.00
C ILE A 305 -4.12 -6.96 14.56
N ARG A 306 -4.91 -6.08 13.93
CA ARG A 306 -4.67 -5.62 12.56
C ARG A 306 -3.24 -5.08 12.40
N PRO A 307 -2.50 -5.48 11.35
CA PRO A 307 -1.14 -4.98 11.13
C PRO A 307 -1.14 -3.51 10.72
N SER A 308 -0.12 -2.78 11.17
CA SER A 308 0.14 -1.36 10.91
C SER A 308 0.10 -0.99 9.44
N LEU A 309 0.75 -1.82 8.61
CA LEU A 309 0.79 -1.65 7.17
C LEU A 309 -0.62 -1.57 6.58
N MET A 310 -1.58 -2.34 7.10
CA MET A 310 -2.96 -2.31 6.61
C MET A 310 -3.68 -1.00 6.92
N ASP A 311 -3.29 -0.30 7.99
CA ASP A 311 -3.84 1.02 8.32
C ASP A 311 -3.26 2.07 7.38
N ARG A 312 -1.93 2.05 7.15
CA ARG A 312 -1.24 2.93 6.18
C ARG A 312 -1.82 2.80 4.77
N LEU A 313 -2.15 1.60 4.34
CA LEU A 313 -2.71 1.33 3.02
C LEU A 313 -4.20 1.62 2.91
N SER A 314 -4.92 1.59 4.04
CA SER A 314 -6.32 1.98 4.05
C SER A 314 -6.54 3.49 4.05
N ASP A 315 -5.48 4.27 4.32
CA ASP A 315 -5.49 5.70 4.04
C ASP A 315 -5.74 5.90 2.55
N ARG A 316 -6.87 6.54 2.23
CA ARG A 316 -7.42 6.57 0.87
C ARG A 316 -6.46 7.19 -0.14
N GLU A 317 -5.66 8.15 0.28
CA GLU A 317 -4.79 8.90 -0.63
C GLU A 317 -3.37 8.34 -0.67
N MET A 318 -2.79 7.98 0.48
CA MET A 318 -1.49 7.29 0.50
C MET A 318 -1.59 5.91 -0.18
N GLY A 319 -2.62 5.14 0.15
CA GLY A 319 -2.91 3.86 -0.49
C GLY A 319 -3.14 4.00 -1.98
N SER A 320 -3.65 5.15 -2.44
CA SER A 320 -3.87 5.39 -3.87
C SER A 320 -2.58 5.40 -4.67
N ILE A 321 -1.54 6.10 -4.22
CA ILE A 321 -0.24 6.17 -4.92
C ILE A 321 0.40 4.78 -5.02
N TRP A 322 0.28 3.98 -3.97
CA TRP A 322 0.76 2.60 -4.00
C TRP A 322 -0.08 1.72 -4.92
N ALA A 323 -1.41 1.90 -4.92
CA ALA A 323 -2.33 1.18 -5.78
C ALA A 323 -2.18 1.56 -7.26
N THR A 324 -1.78 2.80 -7.60
CA THR A 324 -1.47 3.19 -8.98
C THR A 324 -0.12 2.62 -9.43
N SER A 325 0.87 2.56 -8.53
CA SER A 325 2.19 2.00 -8.85
C SER A 325 2.14 0.48 -9.06
N LEU A 326 1.34 -0.22 -8.25
CA LEU A 326 1.18 -1.69 -8.30
C LEU A 326 -0.02 -2.14 -9.15
N GLN A 327 -0.89 -1.21 -9.54
CA GLN A 327 -2.12 -1.41 -10.32
C GLN A 327 -3.02 -2.52 -9.79
N GLY A 328 -2.96 -2.72 -8.48
CA GLY A 328 -3.57 -3.81 -7.75
C GLY A 328 -3.30 -3.68 -6.26
N GLY A 329 -3.81 -4.64 -5.51
CA GLY A 329 -3.54 -4.73 -4.07
C GLY A 329 -2.08 -5.07 -3.81
N LEU A 330 -1.62 -4.67 -2.63
CA LEU A 330 -0.26 -4.96 -2.19
C LEU A 330 0.02 -6.46 -2.09
N PRO A 331 1.16 -6.94 -2.61
CA PRO A 331 1.50 -8.35 -2.48
C PRO A 331 1.53 -8.72 -1.01
N PHE A 332 0.79 -9.77 -0.66
CA PHE A 332 0.66 -10.23 0.72
C PHE A 332 2.02 -10.48 1.40
N HIS A 333 3.02 -10.97 0.65
CA HIS A 333 4.36 -11.24 1.17
C HIS A 333 5.12 -10.00 1.67
N VAL A 334 4.78 -8.80 1.19
CA VAL A 334 5.37 -7.54 1.70
C VAL A 334 4.95 -7.27 3.15
N SER A 335 3.82 -7.83 3.57
CA SER A 335 3.30 -7.69 4.93
C SER A 335 3.87 -8.71 5.92
N PHE A 336 4.63 -9.70 5.45
CA PHE A 336 5.02 -10.87 6.26
C PHE A 336 5.83 -10.52 7.52
N ALA A 337 6.89 -9.71 7.42
CA ALA A 337 7.68 -9.41 8.63
C ALA A 337 6.99 -8.43 9.58
N SER A 338 6.17 -7.50 9.09
CA SER A 338 5.39 -6.66 10.00
C SER A 338 4.27 -7.44 10.69
N MET A 339 3.84 -8.57 10.09
CA MET A 339 2.83 -9.45 10.63
C MET A 339 3.35 -10.33 11.78
N SER A 340 4.54 -10.93 11.64
CA SER A 340 4.90 -12.10 12.44
C SER A 340 5.97 -11.91 13.52
N VAL A 341 6.76 -10.83 13.48
CA VAL A 341 7.89 -10.66 14.42
C VAL A 341 7.43 -10.54 15.89
N VAL A 342 6.42 -9.72 16.17
CA VAL A 342 5.98 -9.46 17.56
C VAL A 342 5.35 -10.70 18.22
N PRO A 343 4.38 -11.41 17.58
CA PRO A 343 3.81 -12.62 18.17
C PRO A 343 4.83 -13.71 18.44
N VAL A 344 5.81 -13.91 17.55
CA VAL A 344 6.86 -14.92 17.73
C VAL A 344 7.78 -14.59 18.90
N ILE A 345 8.16 -13.32 19.08
CA ILE A 345 8.97 -12.90 20.24
C ILE A 345 8.18 -13.12 21.53
N LEU A 346 6.90 -12.69 21.57
CA LEU A 346 6.05 -12.89 22.73
C LEU A 346 5.86 -14.38 23.05
N ALA A 347 5.67 -15.24 22.06
CA ALA A 347 5.54 -16.67 22.28
C ALA A 347 6.82 -17.30 22.82
N THR A 348 7.97 -16.91 22.27
CA THR A 348 9.28 -17.37 22.76
C THR A 348 9.46 -17.00 24.24
N ILE A 349 9.14 -15.75 24.61
CA ILE A 349 9.18 -15.30 26.00
C ILE A 349 8.22 -16.12 26.86
N GLY A 350 6.98 -16.33 26.40
CA GLY A 350 5.98 -17.09 27.14
C GLY A 350 6.38 -18.54 27.38
N ILE A 351 6.93 -19.22 26.37
CA ILE A 351 7.42 -20.59 26.50
C ILE A 351 8.57 -20.65 27.51
N VAL A 352 9.55 -19.75 27.40
CA VAL A 352 10.71 -19.72 28.32
C VAL A 352 10.31 -19.41 29.76
N MET A 353 9.28 -18.57 29.97
CA MET A 353 8.86 -18.16 31.30
C MET A 353 7.92 -19.18 31.98
N PHE A 354 6.96 -19.75 31.27
CA PHE A 354 5.89 -20.55 31.87
C PHE A 354 6.07 -22.06 31.72
N LEU A 355 6.94 -22.51 30.82
CA LEU A 355 7.13 -23.92 30.51
C LEU A 355 8.54 -24.37 30.89
N PRO A 356 8.70 -25.61 31.37
CA PRO A 356 10.02 -26.19 31.61
C PRO A 356 10.82 -26.31 30.32
N THR A 357 12.15 -26.22 30.44
CA THR A 357 13.06 -26.38 29.31
C THR A 357 12.99 -27.81 28.76
N PRO A 358 12.95 -28.00 27.43
CA PRO A 358 12.95 -29.33 26.84
C PRO A 358 14.27 -30.08 27.11
N ASP A 359 14.17 -31.34 27.55
CA ASP A 359 15.34 -32.17 27.88
C ASP A 359 15.87 -32.99 26.69
N SER A 360 15.06 -33.15 25.62
CA SER A 360 15.40 -33.94 24.43
C SER A 360 15.52 -33.09 23.16
N LEU A 361 16.34 -33.55 22.21
CA LEU A 361 16.51 -32.88 20.92
C LEU A 361 15.22 -32.86 20.10
N ASP A 362 14.41 -33.93 20.18
CA ASP A 362 13.11 -34.01 19.50
C ASP A 362 12.12 -32.98 20.08
N ALA A 363 12.10 -32.79 21.40
CA ALA A 363 11.27 -31.77 22.03
C ALA A 363 11.72 -30.34 21.65
N TRP A 364 13.02 -30.11 21.48
CA TRP A 364 13.54 -28.84 20.94
C TRP A 364 13.10 -28.61 19.49
N ILE A 365 13.21 -29.61 18.62
CA ILE A 365 12.75 -29.51 17.23
C ILE A 365 11.26 -29.15 17.18
N GLN A 366 10.43 -29.84 17.95
CA GLN A 366 8.98 -29.59 17.97
C GLN A 366 8.64 -28.21 18.53
N THR A 367 9.37 -27.72 19.54
CA THR A 367 9.21 -26.36 20.08
C THR A 367 9.55 -25.30 19.02
N VAL A 368 10.63 -25.50 18.25
CA VAL A 368 10.98 -24.59 17.14
C VAL A 368 9.93 -24.63 16.03
N LEU A 369 9.34 -25.80 15.74
CA LEU A 369 8.25 -25.91 14.76
C LEU A 369 7.00 -25.14 15.20
N ILE A 370 6.67 -25.13 16.49
CA ILE A 370 5.57 -24.33 17.04
C ILE A 370 5.84 -22.83 16.86
N LEU A 371 7.08 -22.38 17.12
CA LEU A 371 7.48 -20.99 16.86
C LEU A 371 7.41 -20.65 15.36
N GLY A 372 7.72 -21.61 14.49
CA GLY A 372 7.50 -21.51 13.04
C GLY A 372 6.01 -21.32 12.70
N LEU A 373 5.11 -22.12 13.28
CA LEU A 373 3.67 -21.98 13.04
C LEU A 373 3.11 -20.64 13.54
N LEU A 374 3.69 -20.07 14.61
CA LEU A 374 3.36 -18.74 15.09
C LEU A 374 3.76 -17.62 14.12
N VAL A 375 4.52 -17.92 13.07
CA VAL A 375 4.71 -17.02 11.92
C VAL A 375 3.51 -17.07 10.99
N ASP A 376 2.92 -18.25 10.77
CA ASP A 376 1.81 -18.47 9.84
C ASP A 376 0.48 -17.93 10.37
N ILE A 377 0.26 -17.97 11.69
CA ILE A 377 -0.98 -17.46 12.32
C ILE A 377 -1.19 -15.95 12.07
N PRO A 378 -0.22 -15.05 12.39
CA PRO A 378 -0.34 -13.63 12.07
C PRO A 378 -0.45 -13.36 10.58
N CYS A 379 0.14 -14.22 9.73
CA CYS A 379 -0.01 -14.14 8.29
C CYS A 379 -1.46 -14.40 7.88
N ALA A 380 -2.04 -15.52 8.29
CA ALA A 380 -3.42 -15.86 7.96
C ALA A 380 -4.41 -14.82 8.53
N ALA A 381 -4.22 -14.37 9.78
CA ALA A 381 -5.00 -13.28 10.37
C ALA A 381 -4.83 -11.97 9.57
N GLY A 382 -3.60 -11.68 9.17
CA GLY A 382 -3.25 -10.55 8.32
C GLY A 382 -3.92 -10.56 6.95
N LEU A 383 -4.04 -11.74 6.33
CA LEU A 383 -4.74 -11.92 5.05
C LEU A 383 -6.24 -11.65 5.19
N ILE A 384 -6.85 -12.14 6.27
CA ILE A 384 -8.25 -11.89 6.61
C ILE A 384 -8.48 -10.37 6.77
N HIS A 385 -7.62 -9.70 7.52
CA HIS A 385 -7.67 -8.23 7.68
C HIS A 385 -7.47 -7.50 6.35
N HIS A 386 -6.54 -7.96 5.52
CA HIS A 386 -6.27 -7.36 4.21
C HIS A 386 -7.47 -7.46 3.27
N ARG A 387 -8.11 -8.64 3.19
CA ARG A 387 -9.22 -8.90 2.26
C ARG A 387 -10.57 -8.37 2.75
N PHE A 388 -10.85 -8.46 4.05
CA PHE A 388 -12.17 -8.18 4.61
C PHE A 388 -12.22 -6.94 5.52
N GLY A 389 -11.06 -6.41 5.94
CA GLY A 389 -10.95 -5.26 6.85
C GLY A 389 -11.30 -3.91 6.20
N GLN A 390 -11.39 -3.81 4.88
CA GLN A 390 -11.77 -2.59 4.16
C GLN A 390 -13.29 -2.29 4.17
N GLY A 391 -14.04 -2.89 5.11
CA GLY A 391 -15.42 -2.48 5.42
C GLY A 391 -16.53 -3.09 4.56
N ARG A 392 -16.22 -3.97 3.59
CA ARG A 392 -17.26 -4.61 2.77
C ARG A 392 -18.00 -5.75 3.48
N ARG A 393 -17.35 -6.47 4.42
CA ARG A 393 -17.93 -7.66 5.11
C ARG A 393 -17.35 -7.90 6.52
N PRO A 394 -17.60 -7.01 7.51
CA PRO A 394 -17.01 -7.14 8.86
C PRO A 394 -17.44 -8.41 9.60
N ALA A 395 -18.67 -8.89 9.38
CA ALA A 395 -19.16 -10.14 9.99
C ALA A 395 -18.37 -11.37 9.53
N LEU A 396 -18.00 -11.41 8.25
CA LEU A 396 -17.23 -12.50 7.66
C LEU A 396 -15.79 -12.53 8.20
N MET A 397 -15.22 -11.35 8.48
CA MET A 397 -13.93 -11.24 9.15
C MET A 397 -13.95 -11.89 10.55
N ILE A 398 -14.96 -11.60 11.37
CA ILE A 398 -15.11 -12.18 12.72
C ILE A 398 -15.26 -13.70 12.64
N LEU A 399 -16.09 -14.19 11.71
CA LEU A 399 -16.28 -15.62 11.47
C LEU A 399 -14.97 -16.32 11.10
N LEU A 400 -14.18 -15.73 10.20
CA LEU A 400 -12.90 -16.28 9.76
C LEU A 400 -11.79 -16.19 10.82
N LEU A 401 -11.91 -15.27 11.78
CA LEU A 401 -10.98 -15.19 12.90
C LEU A 401 -11.30 -16.20 14.02
N THR A 402 -12.52 -16.75 14.06
CA THR A 402 -12.95 -17.67 15.14
C THR A 402 -12.15 -18.99 15.18
N PRO A 403 -11.82 -19.64 14.04
CA PRO A 403 -11.04 -20.89 14.03
C PRO A 403 -9.61 -20.74 14.57
N PHE A 404 -9.08 -19.52 14.73
CA PHE A 404 -7.78 -19.33 15.37
C PHE A 404 -7.78 -19.74 16.84
N ALA A 405 -8.92 -19.68 17.53
CA ALA A 405 -9.04 -20.24 18.88
C ALA A 405 -8.77 -21.76 18.88
N TRP A 406 -9.22 -22.46 17.84
CA TRP A 406 -8.92 -23.88 17.66
C TRP A 406 -7.43 -24.13 17.41
N VAL A 407 -6.78 -23.30 16.57
CA VAL A 407 -5.33 -23.38 16.34
C VAL A 407 -4.55 -23.21 17.64
N LEU A 408 -4.93 -22.23 18.48
CA LEU A 408 -4.33 -22.07 19.81
C LEU A 408 -4.48 -23.33 20.67
N LEU A 409 -5.68 -23.88 20.77
CA LEU A 409 -5.95 -25.08 21.58
C LEU A 409 -5.13 -26.28 21.11
N THR A 410 -5.03 -26.48 19.79
CA THR A 410 -4.19 -27.56 19.22
C THR A 410 -2.71 -27.36 19.52
N MET A 411 -2.21 -26.12 19.53
CA MET A 411 -0.83 -25.82 19.92
C MET A 411 -0.59 -26.09 21.41
N CYS A 412 -1.55 -25.77 22.28
CA CYS A 412 -1.47 -26.13 23.69
C CYS A 412 -1.40 -27.65 23.89
N SER A 413 -2.22 -28.42 23.18
CA SER A 413 -2.18 -29.88 23.26
C SER A 413 -0.89 -30.47 22.70
N VAL A 414 -0.30 -29.84 21.68
CA VAL A 414 1.03 -30.25 21.18
C VAL A 414 2.09 -30.04 22.24
N LEU A 415 2.13 -28.86 22.90
CA LEU A 415 3.07 -28.60 23.98
C LEU A 415 2.91 -29.61 25.13
N ASP A 416 1.66 -29.97 25.48
CA ASP A 416 1.36 -30.98 26.50
C ASP A 416 1.87 -32.38 26.09
N ALA A 417 1.66 -32.78 24.84
CA ALA A 417 2.19 -34.02 24.30
C ALA A 417 3.73 -34.04 24.26
N ILE A 418 4.37 -32.91 23.95
CA ILE A 418 5.85 -32.77 24.01
C ILE A 418 6.35 -33.04 25.43
N TYR A 419 5.68 -32.46 26.43
CA TYR A 419 6.04 -32.61 27.84
C TYR A 419 5.85 -34.04 28.35
N LEU A 420 4.80 -34.73 27.88
CA LEU A 420 4.54 -36.14 28.21
C LEU A 420 5.37 -37.13 27.36
N GLU A 421 6.30 -36.64 26.54
CA GLU A 421 7.09 -37.44 25.58
C GLU A 421 6.23 -38.26 24.58
N ALA A 422 4.98 -37.85 24.38
CA ALA A 422 4.02 -38.45 23.44
C ALA A 422 4.26 -37.90 22.02
N TYR A 423 5.46 -38.12 21.47
CA TYR A 423 5.90 -37.46 20.23
C TYR A 423 5.02 -37.74 19.02
N ALA A 424 4.41 -38.93 18.92
CA ALA A 424 3.49 -39.25 17.82
C ALA A 424 2.25 -38.34 17.85
N GLU A 425 1.68 -38.11 19.03
CA GLU A 425 0.53 -37.21 19.22
C GLU A 425 0.94 -35.76 18.94
N ALA A 426 2.12 -35.33 19.41
CA ALA A 426 2.66 -34.01 19.12
C ALA A 426 2.81 -33.74 17.62
N TRP A 427 3.35 -34.70 16.85
CA TRP A 427 3.47 -34.59 15.39
C TRP A 427 2.10 -34.49 14.70
N THR A 428 1.12 -35.30 15.13
CA THR A 428 -0.23 -35.21 14.57
C THR A 428 -0.88 -33.86 14.86
N GLY A 429 -0.70 -33.32 16.06
CA GLY A 429 -1.20 -31.99 16.43
C GLY A 429 -0.58 -30.88 15.59
N ILE A 430 0.75 -30.90 15.39
CA ILE A 430 1.44 -29.93 14.52
C ILE A 430 0.88 -29.97 13.09
N ALA A 431 0.69 -31.18 12.54
CA ALA A 431 0.12 -31.35 11.20
C ALA A 431 -1.31 -30.80 11.10
N VAL A 432 -2.15 -31.06 12.11
CA VAL A 432 -3.54 -30.56 12.16
C VAL A 432 -3.57 -29.03 12.25
N SER A 433 -2.70 -28.41 13.05
CA SER A 433 -2.65 -26.95 13.16
C SER A 433 -2.18 -26.31 11.85
N TYR A 434 -1.17 -26.89 11.19
CA TYR A 434 -0.71 -26.41 9.88
C TYR A 434 -1.81 -26.53 8.82
N ALA A 435 -2.48 -27.68 8.75
CA ALA A 435 -3.61 -27.89 7.84
C ALA A 435 -4.76 -26.91 8.11
N SER A 436 -5.01 -26.55 9.37
CA SER A 436 -6.04 -25.57 9.75
C SER A 436 -5.68 -24.17 9.24
N VAL A 437 -4.43 -23.74 9.39
CA VAL A 437 -3.95 -22.43 8.89
C VAL A 437 -3.97 -22.38 7.36
N VAL A 438 -3.53 -23.44 6.68
CA VAL A 438 -3.60 -23.55 5.22
C VAL A 438 -5.06 -23.56 4.73
N GLY A 439 -5.95 -24.30 5.42
CA GLY A 439 -7.37 -24.33 5.11
C GLY A 439 -8.03 -22.95 5.24
N LEU A 440 -7.70 -22.20 6.29
CA LEU A 440 -8.11 -20.80 6.44
C LEU A 440 -7.59 -19.94 5.28
N PHE A 441 -6.31 -20.08 4.92
CA PHE A 441 -5.72 -19.34 3.80
C PHE A 441 -6.49 -19.61 2.49
N LEU A 442 -6.73 -20.88 2.15
CA LEU A 442 -7.50 -21.26 0.95
C LEU A 442 -8.94 -20.75 1.00
N LEU A 443 -9.59 -20.82 2.16
CA LEU A 443 -10.95 -20.31 2.35
C LEU A 443 -11.03 -18.79 2.15
N THR A 444 -10.06 -18.04 2.69
CA THR A 444 -10.02 -16.58 2.47
C THR A 444 -9.82 -16.23 1.00
N TRP A 445 -9.02 -17.03 0.29
CA TRP A 445 -8.78 -16.85 -1.14
C TRP A 445 -10.05 -17.11 -1.95
N ALA A 446 -10.73 -18.24 -1.69
CA ALA A 446 -11.97 -18.62 -2.36
C ALA A 446 -13.14 -17.66 -2.10
N LEU A 447 -13.21 -17.03 -0.93
CA LEU A 447 -14.26 -16.07 -0.58
C LEU A 447 -14.00 -14.63 -1.09
N ALA A 448 -12.80 -14.38 -1.60
CA ALA A 448 -12.40 -13.08 -2.12
C ALA A 448 -12.64 -12.94 -3.63
N GLU A 449 -12.73 -14.06 -4.36
CA GLU A 449 -13.31 -14.15 -5.71
C GLU A 449 -14.84 -14.17 -5.63
#